data_AF-A0AAN5W798-F1
#
_entry.id   AF-A0AAN5W798-F1
#
_cell.length_a   1.000
_cell.length_b   1.000
_cell.length_c   1.000
_cell.angle_alpha   90.00
_cell.angle_beta   90.00
_cell.angle_gamma   90.00
#
_symmetry.space_group_name_H-M   'P 1'
#
loop_
_entity.id
_entity.type
_entity.pdbx_description
1 polymer ?
#
loop_
_entity_poly.entity_id
_entity_poly.type
_entity_poly.pdbx_seq_one_letter_code
_entity_poly.pdbx_strand_id
1 'polypeptide(L)'
;MIVGREFDAETIHKEEKASLNDFYAGNDPILSDSIAYYSILFEQFLYRNADKKFIRYDKNTKKQIIDKEMAEFEAAMRYSFNKGHQTAFLVLLMSTKNNQSYDVDYFERPDSLNNFLYTLDQSISPDVFANNISRDANDTLINYTRKNFENGYNEVMTLGRIFFKKGASVAFDQIRKNIVGVDYKISRYSRMLSVPYNQEFTVTPAFKGQFSIETPGFEEWDVFWDATYDAKFANNLIAKVLIHNFVAKNIREYSEVGAPTYQMLMNRHLIDKFDDNESLYVVEINFVLFDPRKTVRLLEQAEYQATRVSLASTISRKLNVDDKHIFITD
;
A
#
# COMPACT_ATOMS: atom_id res chain seq x y z
N MET A 1 -23.71 -7.49 8.53
CA MET A 1 -24.97 -7.01 7.93
C MET A 1 -25.13 -5.52 8.23
N ILE A 2 -25.50 -4.72 7.23
CA ILE A 2 -25.81 -3.30 7.43
C ILE A 2 -27.20 -3.18 8.05
N VAL A 3 -27.34 -2.44 9.16
CA VAL A 3 -28.63 -2.30 9.85
C VAL A 3 -29.69 -1.69 8.91
N GLY A 4 -30.86 -2.31 8.90
CA GLY A 4 -32.01 -1.87 8.08
C GLY A 4 -31.93 -2.29 6.61
N ARG A 5 -30.96 -3.12 6.20
CA ARG A 5 -30.84 -3.64 4.83
C ARG A 5 -30.63 -5.15 4.84
N GLU A 6 -31.44 -5.86 4.07
CA GLU A 6 -31.30 -7.30 3.87
C GLU A 6 -30.86 -7.59 2.44
N PHE A 7 -29.86 -8.47 2.31
CA PHE A 7 -29.35 -8.92 1.02
C PHE A 7 -29.35 -10.45 1.01
N ASP A 8 -29.94 -11.04 -0.03
CA ASP A 8 -29.76 -12.47 -0.30
C ASP A 8 -28.43 -12.74 -1.02
N ALA A 9 -28.04 -14.02 -1.08
CA ALA A 9 -26.75 -14.41 -1.66
C ALA A 9 -26.63 -14.06 -3.16
N GLU A 10 -27.75 -14.12 -3.90
CA GLU A 10 -27.78 -13.81 -5.34
C GLU A 10 -27.54 -12.32 -5.58
N THR A 11 -28.20 -11.47 -4.80
CA THR A 11 -28.04 -10.02 -4.83
C THR A 11 -26.61 -9.64 -4.45
N ILE A 12 -26.06 -10.21 -3.36
CA ILE A 12 -24.66 -9.96 -2.97
C ILE A 12 -23.71 -10.31 -4.11
N HIS A 13 -23.88 -11.49 -4.73
CA HIS A 13 -23.01 -11.91 -5.83
C HIS A 13 -23.11 -10.98 -7.05
N LYS A 14 -24.32 -10.52 -7.37
CA LYS A 14 -24.55 -9.58 -8.48
C LYS A 14 -23.87 -8.23 -8.23
N GLU A 15 -24.06 -7.65 -7.04
CA GLU A 15 -23.47 -6.37 -6.65
C GLU A 15 -21.93 -6.44 -6.58
N GLU A 16 -21.41 -7.52 -6.03
CA GLU A 16 -19.97 -7.79 -5.96
C GLU A 16 -19.36 -7.87 -7.37
N LYS A 17 -19.97 -8.63 -8.27
CA LYS A 17 -19.48 -8.79 -9.63
C LYS A 17 -19.54 -7.49 -10.43
N ALA A 18 -20.60 -6.70 -10.26
CA ALA A 18 -20.70 -5.39 -10.90
C ALA A 18 -19.58 -4.46 -10.39
N SER A 19 -19.40 -4.37 -9.07
CA SER A 19 -18.39 -3.53 -8.44
C SER A 19 -16.95 -3.95 -8.81
N LEU A 20 -16.69 -5.25 -8.94
CA LEU A 20 -15.39 -5.76 -9.37
C LEU A 20 -15.12 -5.44 -10.85
N ASN A 21 -16.13 -5.55 -11.71
CA ASN A 21 -16.00 -5.16 -13.12
C ASN A 21 -15.71 -3.67 -13.26
N ASP A 22 -16.40 -2.82 -12.50
CA ASP A 22 -16.19 -1.38 -12.48
C ASP A 22 -14.76 -1.03 -11.99
N PHE A 23 -14.26 -1.77 -10.99
CA PHE A 23 -12.87 -1.64 -10.55
C PHE A 23 -11.88 -1.92 -11.68
N TYR A 24 -12.03 -3.04 -12.40
CA TYR A 24 -11.14 -3.38 -13.52
C TYR A 24 -11.29 -2.50 -14.75
N ALA A 25 -12.46 -1.87 -14.94
CA ALA A 25 -12.68 -0.89 -16.00
C ALA A 25 -12.22 0.52 -15.63
N GLY A 26 -12.01 0.78 -14.34
CA GLY A 26 -11.56 2.06 -13.80
C GLY A 26 -10.04 2.25 -13.84
N ASN A 27 -9.61 3.39 -13.28
CA ASN A 27 -8.20 3.78 -13.16
C ASN A 27 -7.67 3.62 -11.72
N ASP A 28 -8.28 2.78 -10.90
CA ASP A 28 -7.81 2.56 -9.52
C ASP A 28 -6.47 1.79 -9.57
N PRO A 29 -5.34 2.40 -9.14
CA PRO A 29 -4.04 1.81 -9.30
C PRO A 29 -3.69 0.80 -8.19
N ILE A 30 -4.56 0.60 -7.19
CA ILE A 30 -4.19 -0.14 -5.97
C ILE A 30 -3.67 -1.55 -6.25
N LEU A 31 -4.26 -2.26 -7.20
CA LEU A 31 -3.84 -3.62 -7.55
C LEU A 31 -2.54 -3.61 -8.37
N SER A 32 -2.47 -2.79 -9.42
CA SER A 32 -1.29 -2.72 -10.30
C SER A 32 -0.05 -2.23 -9.56
N ASP A 33 -0.19 -1.17 -8.74
CA ASP A 33 0.90 -0.63 -7.95
C ASP A 33 1.38 -1.65 -6.92
N SER A 34 0.45 -2.38 -6.29
CA SER A 34 0.79 -3.45 -5.36
C SER A 34 1.53 -4.60 -6.05
N ILE A 35 1.07 -5.05 -7.22
CA ILE A 35 1.76 -6.11 -7.97
C ILE A 35 3.18 -5.67 -8.31
N ALA A 36 3.35 -4.46 -8.85
CA ALA A 36 4.67 -3.93 -9.20
C ALA A 36 5.61 -3.77 -8.00
N TYR A 37 5.08 -3.39 -6.83
CA TYR A 37 5.87 -3.28 -5.61
C TYR A 37 6.28 -4.66 -5.08
N TYR A 38 5.31 -5.56 -4.89
CA TYR A 38 5.56 -6.88 -4.28
C TYR A 38 6.27 -7.84 -5.24
N SER A 39 6.23 -7.62 -6.55
CA SER A 39 6.99 -8.40 -7.52
C SER A 39 8.51 -8.26 -7.30
N ILE A 40 8.98 -7.06 -6.95
CA ILE A 40 10.40 -6.80 -6.64
C ILE A 40 10.81 -7.62 -5.40
N LEU A 41 9.95 -7.62 -4.38
CA LEU A 41 10.17 -8.37 -3.14
C LEU A 41 10.18 -9.87 -3.39
N PHE A 42 9.24 -10.36 -4.19
CA PHE A 42 9.16 -11.76 -4.53
C PHE A 42 10.39 -12.21 -5.33
N GLU A 43 10.83 -11.42 -6.31
CA GLU A 43 12.05 -11.72 -7.07
C GLU A 43 13.30 -11.78 -6.16
N GLN A 44 13.44 -10.85 -5.22
CA GLN A 44 14.53 -10.90 -4.23
C GLN A 44 14.45 -12.15 -3.34
N PHE A 45 13.25 -12.51 -2.90
CA PHE A 45 13.02 -13.75 -2.16
C PHE A 45 13.50 -14.97 -2.96
N LEU A 46 13.14 -15.07 -4.25
CA LEU A 46 13.55 -16.17 -5.12
C LEU A 46 15.07 -16.28 -5.22
N TYR A 47 15.77 -15.16 -5.45
CA TYR A 47 17.24 -15.20 -5.53
C TYR A 47 17.92 -15.61 -4.23
N ARG A 48 17.37 -15.21 -3.08
CA ARG A 48 17.92 -15.56 -1.76
C ARG A 48 17.64 -17.00 -1.34
N ASN A 49 16.52 -17.56 -1.78
CA ASN A 49 16.08 -18.90 -1.43
C ASN A 49 16.25 -19.89 -2.59
N ALA A 50 17.10 -19.57 -3.57
CA ALA A 50 17.45 -20.44 -4.67
C ALA A 50 18.02 -21.77 -4.17
N ASP A 51 17.38 -22.88 -4.54
CA ASP A 51 17.87 -24.20 -4.17
C ASP A 51 19.14 -24.58 -4.97
N LYS A 52 19.80 -25.66 -4.54
CA LYS A 52 21.03 -26.16 -5.20
C LYS A 52 20.81 -26.51 -6.67
N LYS A 53 19.60 -26.87 -7.08
CA LYS A 53 19.26 -27.25 -8.44
C LYS A 53 19.12 -26.01 -9.32
N PHE A 54 18.42 -24.98 -8.85
CA PHE A 54 18.30 -23.69 -9.51
C PHE A 54 19.67 -23.04 -9.73
N ILE A 55 20.53 -23.04 -8.72
CA ILE A 55 21.88 -22.46 -8.81
C ILE A 55 22.70 -23.11 -9.93
N ARG A 56 22.49 -24.39 -10.23
CA ARG A 56 23.22 -25.15 -11.26
C ARG A 56 22.70 -24.93 -12.68
N TYR A 57 21.52 -24.36 -12.86
CA TYR A 57 21.00 -24.06 -14.19
C TYR A 57 21.82 -22.96 -14.88
N ASP A 58 21.86 -23.03 -16.21
CA ASP A 58 22.46 -21.99 -17.05
C ASP A 58 21.61 -20.70 -17.01
N LYS A 59 22.18 -19.61 -17.52
CA LYS A 59 21.56 -18.28 -17.48
C LYS A 59 20.20 -18.23 -18.19
N ASN A 60 20.03 -18.94 -19.31
CA ASN A 60 18.79 -18.90 -20.08
C ASN A 60 17.68 -19.67 -19.35
N THR A 61 18.01 -20.86 -18.82
CA THR A 61 17.06 -21.64 -18.02
C THR A 61 16.65 -20.90 -16.75
N LYS A 62 17.60 -20.26 -16.04
CA LYS A 62 17.29 -19.41 -14.88
C LYS A 62 16.34 -18.29 -15.23
N LYS A 63 16.59 -17.58 -16.34
CA LYS A 63 15.71 -16.50 -16.80
C LYS A 63 14.30 -17.02 -17.10
N GLN A 64 14.17 -18.13 -17.83
CA GLN A 64 12.86 -18.72 -18.13
C GLN A 64 12.09 -19.12 -16.86
N ILE A 65 12.78 -19.64 -15.84
CA ILE A 65 12.17 -19.97 -14.56
C ILE A 65 11.67 -18.70 -13.87
N ILE A 66 12.51 -17.67 -13.75
CA ILE A 66 12.14 -16.40 -13.10
C ILE A 66 11.00 -15.72 -13.86
N ASP A 67 11.06 -15.60 -15.19
CA ASP A 67 9.99 -15.01 -16.00
C ASP A 67 8.65 -15.73 -15.76
N LYS A 68 8.69 -17.06 -15.61
CA LYS A 68 7.49 -17.84 -15.27
C LYS A 68 7.04 -17.63 -13.83
N GLU A 69 7.94 -17.59 -12.84
CA GLU A 69 7.58 -17.26 -11.45
C GLU A 69 6.86 -15.90 -11.39
N MET A 70 7.34 -14.90 -12.12
CA MET A 70 6.74 -13.56 -12.14
C MET A 70 5.34 -13.53 -12.80
N ALA A 71 5.14 -14.31 -13.87
CA ALA A 71 3.82 -14.42 -14.51
C ALA A 71 2.81 -15.14 -13.60
N GLU A 72 3.22 -16.23 -12.95
CA GLU A 72 2.38 -16.97 -12.00
C GLU A 72 2.12 -16.12 -10.73
N PHE A 73 3.09 -15.31 -10.30
CA PHE A 73 2.94 -14.34 -9.22
C PHE A 73 1.82 -13.33 -9.50
N GLU A 74 1.82 -12.69 -10.68
CA GLU A 74 0.76 -11.74 -11.04
C GLU A 74 -0.63 -12.39 -10.97
N ALA A 75 -0.77 -13.57 -11.57
CA ALA A 75 -2.03 -14.31 -11.58
C ALA A 75 -2.49 -14.70 -10.17
N ALA A 76 -1.58 -15.19 -9.34
CA ALA A 76 -1.84 -15.58 -7.95
C ALA A 76 -2.26 -14.40 -7.07
N MET A 77 -1.59 -13.25 -7.22
CA MET A 77 -1.93 -12.03 -6.46
C MET A 77 -3.27 -11.45 -6.88
N ARG A 78 -3.57 -11.44 -8.19
CA ARG A 78 -4.89 -11.04 -8.72
C ARG A 78 -6.00 -11.96 -8.22
N TYR A 79 -5.76 -13.28 -8.21
CA TYR A 79 -6.70 -14.25 -7.66
C TYR A 79 -6.98 -13.99 -6.17
N SER A 80 -5.91 -13.79 -5.38
CA SER A 80 -6.02 -13.51 -3.95
C SER A 80 -6.80 -12.22 -3.67
N PHE A 81 -6.54 -11.17 -4.45
CA PHE A 81 -7.30 -9.92 -4.41
C PHE A 81 -8.79 -10.14 -4.67
N ASN A 82 -9.15 -10.84 -5.75
CA ASN A 82 -10.56 -11.11 -6.08
C ASN A 82 -11.26 -11.92 -4.97
N LYS A 83 -10.56 -12.88 -4.34
CA LYS A 83 -11.12 -13.64 -3.21
C LYS A 83 -11.35 -12.76 -1.98
N GLY A 84 -10.44 -11.82 -1.71
CA GLY A 84 -10.61 -10.81 -0.67
C GLY A 84 -11.84 -9.95 -0.89
N HIS A 85 -11.96 -9.43 -2.10
CA HIS A 85 -13.10 -8.62 -2.55
C HIS A 85 -14.43 -9.36 -2.35
N GLN A 86 -14.53 -10.59 -2.89
CA GLN A 86 -15.71 -11.44 -2.75
C GLN A 86 -16.05 -11.71 -1.29
N THR A 87 -15.05 -12.02 -0.46
CA THR A 87 -15.26 -12.36 0.95
C THR A 87 -15.77 -11.15 1.74
N ALA A 88 -15.24 -9.96 1.48
CA ALA A 88 -15.69 -8.75 2.17
C ALA A 88 -17.16 -8.41 1.87
N PHE A 89 -17.61 -8.53 0.61
CA PHE A 89 -19.03 -8.39 0.25
C PHE A 89 -19.92 -9.36 1.03
N LEU A 90 -19.52 -10.63 1.12
CA LEU A 90 -20.27 -11.63 1.89
C LEU A 90 -20.29 -11.28 3.39
N VAL A 91 -19.15 -10.94 3.99
CA VAL A 91 -19.06 -10.65 5.43
C VAL A 91 -19.86 -9.41 5.82
N LEU A 92 -19.79 -8.34 5.02
CA LEU A 92 -20.44 -7.07 5.32
C LEU A 92 -21.95 -7.12 5.08
N LEU A 93 -22.41 -7.79 4.01
CA LEU A 93 -23.80 -7.73 3.55
C LEU A 93 -24.64 -8.93 3.99
N MET A 94 -24.08 -10.13 4.10
CA MET A 94 -24.86 -11.33 4.43
C MET A 94 -25.47 -11.21 5.83
N SER A 95 -26.73 -11.60 5.94
CA SER A 95 -27.40 -11.77 7.23
C SER A 95 -27.22 -13.20 7.72
N THR A 96 -26.54 -13.40 8.85
CA THR A 96 -26.54 -14.69 9.56
C THR A 96 -26.89 -14.45 11.02
N LYS A 97 -27.37 -15.49 11.72
CA LYS A 97 -27.78 -15.41 13.14
C LYS A 97 -26.68 -14.89 14.08
N ASN A 98 -25.41 -14.93 13.67
CA ASN A 98 -24.25 -14.52 14.46
C ASN A 98 -23.44 -13.38 13.80
N ASN A 99 -23.93 -12.77 12.71
CA ASN A 99 -23.16 -11.73 12.04
C ASN A 99 -23.18 -10.42 12.83
N GLN A 100 -22.03 -9.74 12.84
CA GLN A 100 -21.93 -8.38 13.35
C GLN A 100 -22.84 -7.46 12.53
N SER A 101 -23.66 -6.68 13.23
CA SER A 101 -24.44 -5.60 12.65
C SER A 101 -23.58 -4.34 12.57
N TYR A 102 -23.55 -3.71 11.40
CA TYR A 102 -22.84 -2.46 11.16
C TYR A 102 -23.86 -1.34 10.96
N ASP A 103 -23.86 -0.37 11.86
CA ASP A 103 -24.62 0.86 11.69
C ASP A 103 -23.98 1.76 10.62
N VAL A 104 -24.77 2.69 10.08
CA VAL A 104 -24.26 3.70 9.13
C VAL A 104 -23.08 4.48 9.74
N ASP A 105 -23.19 4.84 11.01
CA ASP A 105 -22.13 5.53 11.78
C ASP A 105 -20.81 4.78 11.83
N TYR A 106 -20.81 3.45 11.65
CA TYR A 106 -19.56 2.70 11.55
C TYR A 106 -18.81 3.09 10.28
N PHE A 107 -19.48 3.11 9.13
CA PHE A 107 -18.87 3.39 7.83
C PHE A 107 -18.43 4.84 7.64
N GLU A 108 -18.97 5.76 8.43
CA GLU A 108 -18.54 7.16 8.43
C GLU A 108 -17.23 7.38 9.21
N ARG A 109 -16.82 6.45 10.07
CA ARG A 109 -15.61 6.62 10.89
C ARG A 109 -14.35 6.49 10.02
N PRO A 110 -13.40 7.42 10.10
CA PRO A 110 -12.15 7.37 9.33
C PRO A 110 -11.30 6.10 9.51
N ASP A 111 -11.40 5.44 10.67
CA ASP A 111 -10.65 4.24 11.04
C ASP A 111 -11.43 2.93 10.78
N SER A 112 -12.67 3.03 10.30
CA SER A 112 -13.57 1.88 10.11
C SER A 112 -13.03 0.82 9.17
N LEU A 113 -12.40 1.23 8.07
CA LEU A 113 -11.72 0.33 7.14
C LEU A 113 -10.66 -0.52 7.85
N ASN A 114 -9.79 0.10 8.65
CA ASN A 114 -8.74 -0.61 9.37
C ASN A 114 -9.32 -1.57 10.40
N ASN A 115 -10.31 -1.10 11.16
CA ASN A 115 -11.01 -1.91 12.15
C ASN A 115 -11.66 -3.14 11.49
N PHE A 116 -12.26 -2.95 10.32
CA PHE A 116 -12.82 -4.02 9.51
C PHE A 116 -11.73 -5.01 9.07
N LEU A 117 -10.62 -4.54 8.48
CA LEU A 117 -9.54 -5.40 8.01
C LEU A 117 -8.91 -6.20 9.15
N TYR A 118 -8.70 -5.59 10.33
CA TYR A 118 -8.17 -6.30 11.50
C TYR A 118 -9.15 -7.34 12.05
N THR A 119 -10.45 -7.01 12.07
CA THR A 119 -11.48 -7.95 12.52
C THR A 119 -11.62 -9.10 11.53
N LEU A 120 -11.60 -8.83 10.22
CA LEU A 120 -11.63 -9.83 9.16
C LEU A 120 -10.44 -10.80 9.32
N ASP A 121 -9.26 -10.27 9.59
CA ASP A 121 -8.03 -11.06 9.73
C ASP A 121 -8.02 -11.98 10.97
N GLN A 122 -8.67 -11.55 12.06
CA GLN A 122 -8.83 -12.33 13.28
C GLN A 122 -9.98 -13.33 13.20
N SER A 123 -11.02 -13.01 12.42
CA SER A 123 -12.24 -13.81 12.31
C SER A 123 -12.10 -15.00 11.36
N ILE A 124 -11.23 -14.88 10.35
CA ILE A 124 -10.93 -15.99 9.44
C ILE A 124 -9.81 -16.83 10.05
N SER A 125 -10.09 -18.08 10.39
CA SER A 125 -9.04 -18.98 10.89
C SER A 125 -7.95 -19.18 9.83
N PRO A 126 -6.68 -19.37 10.23
CA PRO A 126 -5.58 -19.61 9.28
C PRO A 126 -5.86 -20.76 8.31
N ASP A 127 -6.52 -21.82 8.78
CA ASP A 127 -6.87 -22.97 7.95
C ASP A 127 -7.96 -22.64 6.92
N VAL A 128 -8.97 -21.84 7.30
CA VAL A 128 -10.01 -21.38 6.36
C VAL A 128 -9.43 -20.43 5.33
N PHE A 129 -8.56 -19.51 5.76
CA PHE A 129 -7.82 -18.62 4.88
C PHE A 129 -6.97 -19.42 3.88
N ALA A 130 -6.17 -20.36 4.38
CA ALA A 130 -5.35 -21.24 3.56
C ALA A 130 -6.21 -21.99 2.54
N ASN A 131 -7.25 -22.68 2.97
CA ASN A 131 -8.13 -23.47 2.07
C ASN A 131 -8.85 -22.65 0.99
N ASN A 132 -9.10 -21.36 1.23
CA ASN A 132 -9.75 -20.47 0.27
C ASN A 132 -8.76 -19.86 -0.74
N ILE A 133 -7.51 -19.69 -0.34
CA ILE A 133 -6.49 -18.98 -1.13
C ILE A 133 -5.52 -19.94 -1.79
N SER A 134 -5.17 -21.06 -1.18
CA SER A 134 -4.40 -22.17 -1.77
C SER A 134 -5.29 -23.01 -2.69
N ARG A 135 -5.91 -22.37 -3.68
CA ARG A 135 -6.56 -23.03 -4.80
C ARG A 135 -6.14 -22.33 -6.09
N ASP A 136 -6.25 -23.03 -7.20
CA ASP A 136 -6.07 -22.51 -8.54
C ASP A 136 -4.68 -21.83 -8.75
N ALA A 137 -4.65 -20.49 -8.85
CA ALA A 137 -3.46 -19.74 -9.22
C ALA A 137 -2.38 -19.76 -8.12
N ASN A 138 -2.75 -19.65 -6.85
CA ASN A 138 -1.77 -19.72 -5.76
C ASN A 138 -1.17 -21.13 -5.64
N ASP A 139 -1.97 -22.18 -5.83
CA ASP A 139 -1.45 -23.55 -5.83
C ASP A 139 -0.47 -23.78 -6.99
N THR A 140 -0.77 -23.21 -8.15
CA THR A 140 0.10 -23.28 -9.32
C THR A 140 1.44 -22.61 -9.02
N LEU A 141 1.42 -21.39 -8.47
CA LEU A 141 2.62 -20.67 -8.05
C LEU A 141 3.39 -21.46 -6.97
N ILE A 142 2.75 -21.85 -5.87
CA ILE A 142 3.37 -22.62 -4.78
C ILE A 142 4.07 -23.88 -5.31
N ASN A 143 3.37 -24.65 -6.16
CA ASN A 143 3.91 -25.88 -6.71
C ASN A 143 5.05 -25.63 -7.71
N TYR A 144 5.07 -24.48 -8.37
CA TYR A 144 6.16 -24.09 -9.26
C TYR A 144 7.37 -23.60 -8.46
N THR A 145 7.18 -22.68 -7.52
CA THR A 145 8.22 -22.11 -6.66
C THR A 145 8.96 -23.19 -5.89
N ARG A 146 8.24 -24.15 -5.29
CA ARG A 146 8.83 -25.25 -4.51
C ARG A 146 9.73 -26.21 -5.30
N LYS A 147 9.76 -26.13 -6.64
CA LYS A 147 10.64 -26.98 -7.48
C LYS A 147 12.07 -26.46 -7.60
N ASN A 148 12.28 -25.19 -7.27
CA ASN A 148 13.51 -24.45 -7.51
C ASN A 148 13.92 -23.54 -6.34
N PHE A 149 13.01 -23.29 -5.39
CA PHE A 149 13.22 -22.34 -4.30
C PHE A 149 12.73 -22.91 -2.96
N GLU A 150 13.52 -22.70 -1.92
CA GLU A 150 13.17 -23.05 -0.54
C GLU A 150 12.13 -22.07 0.02
N ASN A 151 11.32 -22.50 0.99
CA ASN A 151 10.32 -21.68 1.69
C ASN A 151 9.21 -21.02 0.84
N GLY A 152 9.08 -21.36 -0.46
CA GLY A 152 8.12 -20.72 -1.36
C GLY A 152 6.66 -20.74 -0.91
N TYR A 153 6.22 -21.78 -0.19
CA TYR A 153 4.87 -21.85 0.37
C TYR A 153 4.58 -20.68 1.33
N ASN A 154 5.48 -20.43 2.29
CA ASN A 154 5.26 -19.40 3.31
C ASN A 154 5.24 -17.99 2.71
N GLU A 155 6.12 -17.74 1.74
CA GLU A 155 6.18 -16.45 1.06
C GLU A 155 4.91 -16.17 0.26
N VAL A 156 4.50 -17.13 -0.59
CA VAL A 156 3.29 -16.98 -1.42
C VAL A 156 2.04 -16.82 -0.55
N MET A 157 1.92 -17.56 0.54
CA MET A 157 0.78 -17.42 1.46
C MET A 157 0.77 -16.07 2.18
N THR A 158 1.94 -15.54 2.54
CA THR A 158 2.07 -14.22 3.17
C THR A 158 1.66 -13.11 2.21
N LEU A 159 2.17 -13.13 0.98
CA LEU A 159 1.80 -12.17 -0.07
C LEU A 159 0.32 -12.32 -0.46
N GLY A 160 -0.18 -13.54 -0.60
CA GLY A 160 -1.59 -13.82 -0.85
C GLY A 160 -2.51 -13.20 0.22
N ARG A 161 -2.10 -13.21 1.50
CA ARG A 161 -2.85 -12.54 2.60
C ARG A 161 -2.87 -11.04 2.48
N ILE A 162 -1.77 -10.43 2.08
CA ILE A 162 -1.72 -9.00 1.80
C ILE A 162 -2.70 -8.65 0.68
N PHE A 163 -2.64 -9.35 -0.45
CA PHE A 163 -3.53 -9.08 -1.59
C PHE A 163 -5.00 -9.36 -1.30
N PHE A 164 -5.29 -10.41 -0.53
CA PHE A 164 -6.64 -10.68 -0.03
C PHE A 164 -7.18 -9.49 0.77
N LYS A 165 -6.41 -8.95 1.72
CA LYS A 165 -6.83 -7.76 2.47
C LYS A 165 -6.96 -6.51 1.61
N LYS A 166 -6.12 -6.35 0.58
CA LYS A 166 -6.27 -5.25 -0.40
C LYS A 166 -7.58 -5.34 -1.17
N GLY A 167 -7.96 -6.53 -1.63
CA GLY A 167 -9.26 -6.75 -2.27
C GLY A 167 -10.42 -6.48 -1.32
N ALA A 168 -10.30 -6.92 -0.06
CA ALA A 168 -11.29 -6.63 0.98
C ALA A 168 -11.42 -5.13 1.28
N SER A 169 -10.32 -4.39 1.22
CA SER A 169 -10.29 -2.93 1.39
C SER A 169 -11.07 -2.21 0.29
N VAL A 170 -10.84 -2.57 -0.98
CA VAL A 170 -11.58 -2.02 -2.11
C VAL A 170 -13.08 -2.32 -2.00
N ALA A 171 -13.42 -3.57 -1.67
CA ALA A 171 -14.81 -3.96 -1.46
C ALA A 171 -15.48 -3.14 -0.34
N PHE A 172 -14.78 -2.92 0.79
CA PHE A 172 -15.28 -2.11 1.88
C PHE A 172 -15.61 -0.68 1.43
N ASP A 173 -14.69 -0.03 0.71
CA ASP A 173 -14.91 1.33 0.21
C ASP A 173 -16.02 1.40 -0.84
N GLN A 174 -16.16 0.40 -1.70
CA GLN A 174 -17.26 0.31 -2.66
C GLN A 174 -18.61 0.13 -1.96
N ILE A 175 -18.69 -0.73 -0.94
CA ILE A 175 -19.89 -0.91 -0.13
C ILE A 175 -20.23 0.39 0.60
N ARG A 176 -19.25 1.04 1.23
CA ARG A 176 -19.46 2.33 1.90
C ARG A 176 -20.01 3.38 0.95
N LYS A 177 -19.38 3.57 -0.21
CA LYS A 177 -19.76 4.61 -1.17
C LYS A 177 -21.07 4.31 -1.91
N ASN A 178 -21.20 3.10 -2.44
CA ASN A 178 -22.24 2.77 -3.42
C ASN A 178 -23.46 2.10 -2.79
N ILE A 179 -23.27 1.35 -1.70
CA ILE A 179 -24.36 0.68 -1.01
C ILE A 179 -24.81 1.55 0.16
N VAL A 180 -23.96 1.76 1.18
CA VAL A 180 -24.32 2.55 2.36
C VAL A 180 -24.64 4.00 1.97
N GLY A 181 -23.83 4.59 1.08
CA GLY A 181 -24.05 5.93 0.55
C GLY A 181 -23.50 7.04 1.43
N VAL A 182 -22.36 6.81 2.10
CA VAL A 182 -21.77 7.77 3.05
C VAL A 182 -20.30 8.05 2.82
N ASP A 183 -19.88 9.25 3.16
CA ASP A 183 -18.48 9.67 3.18
C ASP A 183 -17.86 9.52 4.57
N TYR A 184 -16.52 9.44 4.61
CA TYR A 184 -15.80 9.49 5.87
C TYR A 184 -15.97 10.88 6.52
N LYS A 185 -16.17 10.91 7.84
CA LYS A 185 -16.23 12.13 8.66
C LYS A 185 -14.81 12.68 8.88
N ILE A 186 -14.28 13.32 7.84
CA ILE A 186 -12.98 14.00 7.89
C ILE A 186 -13.10 15.31 8.65
N SER A 187 -12.23 15.50 9.65
CA SER A 187 -12.26 16.70 10.48
C SER A 187 -11.74 17.94 9.74
N ARG A 188 -10.63 17.76 9.00
CA ARG A 188 -9.96 18.80 8.20
C ARG A 188 -8.92 18.15 7.28
N TYR A 189 -8.47 18.92 6.29
CA TYR A 189 -7.36 18.58 5.42
C TYR A 189 -6.17 19.52 5.64
N SER A 190 -4.96 19.01 5.44
CA SER A 190 -3.72 19.81 5.44
C SER A 190 -3.73 20.85 4.33
N ARG A 191 -3.03 21.95 4.56
CA ARG A 191 -3.00 23.07 3.61
C ARG A 191 -2.18 22.75 2.38
N MET A 192 -1.06 22.03 2.53
CA MET A 192 -0.12 21.83 1.44
C MET A 192 -0.56 20.66 0.55
N LEU A 193 -0.76 19.47 1.13
CA LEU A 193 -0.99 18.24 0.36
C LEU A 193 -2.44 17.73 0.42
N SER A 194 -3.32 18.49 1.08
CA SER A 194 -4.72 18.14 1.28
C SER A 194 -4.89 16.71 1.78
N VAL A 195 -4.06 16.29 2.75
CA VAL A 195 -4.21 15.00 3.42
C VAL A 195 -5.17 15.15 4.60
N PRO A 196 -6.02 14.15 4.85
CA PRO A 196 -6.98 14.21 5.96
C PRO A 196 -6.26 14.15 7.33
N TYR A 197 -6.71 14.95 8.29
CA TYR A 197 -6.10 15.02 9.63
C TYR A 197 -6.35 13.79 10.49
N ASN A 198 -7.51 13.17 10.32
CA ASN A 198 -7.97 12.06 11.14
C ASN A 198 -8.15 10.77 10.32
N GLN A 199 -7.57 10.70 9.13
CA GLN A 199 -7.62 9.50 8.29
C GLN A 199 -6.23 9.20 7.74
N GLU A 200 -5.93 7.91 7.63
CA GLU A 200 -4.71 7.44 6.99
C GLU A 200 -4.85 7.50 5.46
N PHE A 201 -3.73 7.60 4.76
CA PHE A 201 -3.67 7.57 3.30
C PHE A 201 -2.52 6.69 2.82
N THR A 202 -2.65 6.13 1.63
CA THR A 202 -1.61 5.27 1.05
C THR A 202 -0.37 6.10 0.69
N VAL A 203 0.80 5.66 1.17
CA VAL A 203 2.11 6.20 0.79
C VAL A 203 2.78 5.28 -0.22
N THR A 204 2.76 3.97 0.07
CA THR A 204 3.15 2.90 -0.86
C THR A 204 2.17 1.74 -0.69
N PRO A 205 2.18 0.73 -1.56
CA PRO A 205 1.42 -0.49 -1.31
C PRO A 205 1.68 -1.15 0.05
N ALA A 206 2.86 -0.96 0.66
CA ALA A 206 3.20 -1.52 1.97
C ALA A 206 3.09 -0.52 3.12
N PHE A 207 2.96 0.78 2.84
CA PHE A 207 3.03 1.84 3.84
C PHE A 207 1.85 2.80 3.76
N LYS A 208 1.37 3.19 4.93
CA LYS A 208 0.34 4.20 5.11
C LYS A 208 0.93 5.41 5.83
N GLY A 209 0.43 6.59 5.48
CA GLY A 209 0.76 7.86 6.11
C GLY A 209 -0.40 8.32 6.98
N GLN A 210 -0.07 8.97 8.09
CA GLN A 210 -0.99 9.74 8.90
C GLN A 210 -0.46 11.17 9.02
N PHE A 211 -1.35 12.14 8.91
CA PHE A 211 -1.00 13.53 9.20
C PHE A 211 -0.50 13.69 10.64
N SER A 212 0.64 14.37 10.82
CA SER A 212 1.21 14.66 12.14
C SER A 212 1.06 16.15 12.50
N ILE A 213 1.69 17.04 11.72
CA ILE A 213 1.68 18.49 11.97
C ILE A 213 1.91 19.29 10.68
N GLU A 214 1.46 20.56 10.64
CA GLU A 214 1.75 21.50 9.55
C GLU A 214 2.19 22.87 10.07
N THR A 215 2.97 23.59 9.25
CA THR A 215 3.15 25.04 9.31
C THR A 215 3.05 25.61 7.87
N PRO A 216 3.01 26.94 7.64
CA PRO A 216 2.77 27.51 6.31
C PRO A 216 3.69 27.04 5.16
N GLY A 217 4.86 26.48 5.46
CA GLY A 217 5.79 25.91 4.47
C GLY A 217 6.26 24.50 4.81
N PHE A 218 5.53 23.78 5.68
CA PHE A 218 5.95 22.49 6.21
C PHE A 218 4.76 21.56 6.44
N GLU A 219 4.89 20.31 6.07
CA GLU A 219 3.94 19.25 6.42
C GLU A 219 4.70 17.99 6.85
N GLU A 220 4.29 17.38 7.96
CA GLU A 220 4.88 16.15 8.50
C GLU A 220 3.87 15.01 8.50
N TRP A 221 4.32 13.85 8.06
CA TRP A 221 3.57 12.60 8.08
C TRP A 221 4.28 11.55 8.93
N ASP A 222 3.50 10.84 9.73
CA ASP A 222 3.91 9.60 10.36
C ASP A 222 3.63 8.43 9.41
N VAL A 223 4.65 7.64 9.10
CA VAL A 223 4.55 6.50 8.17
C VAL A 223 4.57 5.20 8.95
N PHE A 224 3.60 4.33 8.66
CA PHE A 224 3.40 3.04 9.32
C PHE A 224 3.26 1.91 8.29
N TRP A 225 3.30 0.67 8.76
CA TRP A 225 2.92 -0.48 7.93
C TRP A 225 1.44 -0.39 7.57
N ASP A 226 1.11 -0.73 6.33
CA ASP A 226 -0.25 -0.77 5.82
C ASP A 226 -1.14 -1.75 6.64
N ALA A 227 -2.45 -1.51 6.70
CA ALA A 227 -3.39 -2.34 7.47
C ALA A 227 -3.50 -3.79 6.94
N THR A 228 -2.92 -4.07 5.77
CA THR A 228 -2.75 -5.43 5.24
C THR A 228 -1.76 -6.27 6.06
N TYR A 229 -0.87 -5.65 6.84
CA TYR A 229 0.02 -6.33 7.78
C TYR A 229 -0.71 -6.68 9.10
N ASP A 230 -0.06 -7.46 9.96
CA ASP A 230 -0.61 -7.82 11.28
C ASP A 230 -0.73 -6.56 12.16
N ALA A 231 -1.88 -6.41 12.85
CA ALA A 231 -2.24 -5.23 13.63
C ALA A 231 -1.19 -4.84 14.67
N LYS A 232 -0.45 -5.82 15.21
CA LYS A 232 0.64 -5.55 16.18
C LYS A 232 1.83 -4.79 15.56
N PHE A 233 1.92 -4.77 14.24
CA PHE A 233 2.97 -4.06 13.49
C PHE A 233 2.45 -2.85 12.73
N ALA A 234 1.16 -2.83 12.36
CA ALA A 234 0.54 -1.74 11.62
C ALA A 234 0.55 -0.38 12.35
N ASN A 235 0.77 -0.39 13.68
CA ASN A 235 0.89 0.82 14.51
C ASN A 235 2.35 1.20 14.83
N ASN A 236 3.33 0.48 14.27
CA ASN A 236 4.74 0.76 14.53
C ASN A 236 5.24 1.81 13.54
N LEU A 237 5.68 2.95 14.08
CA LEU A 237 6.22 4.05 13.29
C LEU A 237 7.47 3.57 12.54
N ILE A 238 7.42 3.67 11.21
CA ILE A 238 8.48 3.29 10.30
C ILE A 238 9.35 4.50 9.97
N ALA A 239 8.72 5.60 9.61
CA ALA A 239 9.43 6.80 9.23
C ALA A 239 8.62 8.03 9.57
N LYS A 240 9.31 9.16 9.64
CA LYS A 240 8.70 10.48 9.53
C LYS A 240 9.04 11.04 8.17
N VAL A 241 8.03 11.50 7.43
CA VAL A 241 8.21 12.19 6.16
C VAL A 241 7.96 13.67 6.41
N LEU A 242 8.96 14.49 6.12
CA LEU A 242 8.93 15.93 6.28
C LEU A 242 8.92 16.55 4.89
N ILE A 243 7.98 17.45 4.63
CA ILE A 243 7.79 18.06 3.32
C ILE A 243 7.84 19.56 3.50
N HIS A 244 8.89 20.17 2.96
CA HIS A 244 9.12 21.59 3.02
C HIS A 244 8.79 22.22 1.67
N ASN A 245 8.06 23.34 1.69
CA ASN A 245 7.83 24.18 0.52
C ASN A 245 8.76 25.40 0.60
N PHE A 246 9.56 25.58 -0.44
CA PHE A 246 10.42 26.73 -0.63
C PHE A 246 10.12 27.39 -1.96
N VAL A 247 10.48 28.66 -2.07
CA VAL A 247 10.49 29.37 -3.35
C VAL A 247 11.93 29.40 -3.86
N ALA A 248 12.16 29.25 -5.16
CA ALA A 248 13.53 29.16 -5.72
C ALA A 248 14.43 30.33 -5.30
N LYS A 249 13.86 31.55 -5.25
CA LYS A 249 14.52 32.75 -4.70
C LYS A 249 15.06 32.55 -3.29
N ASN A 250 14.24 32.00 -2.39
CA ASN A 250 14.64 31.75 -1.00
C ASN A 250 15.82 30.78 -0.94
N ILE A 251 15.85 29.75 -1.79
CA ILE A 251 16.96 28.78 -1.82
C ILE A 251 18.27 29.46 -2.25
N ARG A 252 18.22 30.34 -3.25
CA ARG A 252 19.37 31.13 -3.70
C ARG A 252 19.87 32.04 -2.59
N GLU A 253 18.99 32.84 -1.99
CA GLU A 253 19.30 33.76 -0.90
C GLU A 253 19.87 33.04 0.33
N TYR A 254 19.26 31.91 0.75
CA TYR A 254 19.75 31.15 1.90
C TYR A 254 21.07 30.42 1.64
N SER A 255 21.35 30.05 0.39
CA SER A 255 22.65 29.48 0.01
C SER A 255 23.78 30.51 0.14
N GLU A 256 23.53 31.77 -0.23
CA GLU A 256 24.52 32.87 -0.16
C GLU A 256 24.94 33.18 1.28
N VAL A 257 24.04 33.03 2.26
CA VAL A 257 24.33 33.26 3.69
C VAL A 257 24.94 32.05 4.40
N GLY A 258 25.30 30.98 3.67
CA GLY A 258 26.04 29.87 4.24
C GLY A 258 25.21 28.72 4.79
N ALA A 259 23.89 28.66 4.53
CA ALA A 259 23.04 27.60 5.08
C ALA A 259 23.31 26.25 4.36
N PRO A 260 23.87 25.22 5.04
CA PRO A 260 24.43 24.04 4.39
C PRO A 260 23.45 23.25 3.50
N THR A 261 22.19 23.11 3.94
CA THR A 261 21.14 22.40 3.19
C THR A 261 20.84 23.07 1.85
N TYR A 262 20.80 24.40 1.81
CA TYR A 262 20.52 25.16 0.58
C TYR A 262 21.75 25.22 -0.33
N GLN A 263 22.95 25.27 0.25
CA GLN A 263 24.19 25.12 -0.51
C GLN A 263 24.28 23.76 -1.20
N MET A 264 23.82 22.68 -0.56
CA MET A 264 23.77 21.36 -1.19
C MET A 264 22.85 21.36 -2.43
N LEU A 265 21.69 22.03 -2.35
CA LEU A 265 20.74 22.14 -3.47
C LEU A 265 21.34 22.96 -4.63
N MET A 266 22.05 24.05 -4.33
CA MET A 266 22.75 24.86 -5.33
C MET A 266 23.95 24.14 -5.96
N ASN A 267 24.75 23.42 -5.17
CA ASN A 267 25.95 22.70 -5.65
C ASN A 267 25.62 21.57 -6.64
N ARG A 268 24.36 21.10 -6.68
CA ARG A 268 23.90 20.10 -7.64
C ARG A 268 23.26 20.71 -8.91
N HIS A 269 23.31 22.04 -9.08
CA HIS A 269 22.66 22.77 -10.17
C HIS A 269 21.16 22.43 -10.34
N LEU A 270 20.52 22.03 -9.24
CA LEU A 270 19.13 21.56 -9.29
C LEU A 270 18.15 22.72 -9.49
N ILE A 271 18.52 23.90 -9.00
CA ILE A 271 17.65 25.07 -8.88
C ILE A 271 17.82 26.06 -10.05
N ASP A 272 18.90 25.93 -10.84
CA ASP A 272 19.28 26.92 -11.87
C ASP A 272 18.27 27.06 -13.01
N LYS A 273 17.44 26.04 -13.21
CA LYS A 273 16.43 25.96 -14.27
C LYS A 273 15.05 26.47 -13.87
N PHE A 274 14.86 26.88 -12.62
CA PHE A 274 13.56 27.30 -12.08
C PHE A 274 13.49 28.82 -11.89
N ASP A 275 12.34 29.39 -12.17
CA ASP A 275 12.11 30.82 -11.98
C ASP A 275 12.09 31.19 -10.50
N ASP A 276 12.49 32.42 -10.16
CA ASP A 276 12.63 32.88 -8.77
C ASP A 276 11.36 32.67 -7.93
N ASN A 277 10.17 32.72 -8.53
CA ASN A 277 8.89 32.60 -7.83
C ASN A 277 8.31 31.17 -7.84
N GLU A 278 8.99 30.20 -8.45
CA GLU A 278 8.50 28.82 -8.49
C GLU A 278 8.65 28.13 -7.14
N SER A 279 7.61 27.40 -6.75
CA SER A 279 7.60 26.57 -5.55
C SER A 279 8.32 25.25 -5.80
N LEU A 280 9.21 24.91 -4.88
CA LEU A 280 10.04 23.72 -4.88
C LEU A 280 9.86 22.99 -3.55
N TYR A 281 9.81 21.66 -3.62
CA TYR A 281 9.47 20.84 -2.49
C TYR A 281 10.66 19.97 -2.10
N VAL A 282 11.11 20.09 -0.85
CA VAL A 282 12.15 19.22 -0.30
C VAL A 282 11.47 18.22 0.63
N VAL A 283 11.65 16.94 0.32
CA VAL A 283 11.05 15.81 1.03
C VAL A 283 12.17 15.06 1.74
N GLU A 284 12.10 15.00 3.06
CA GLU A 284 13.04 14.27 3.91
C GLU A 284 12.34 13.05 4.51
N ILE A 285 12.97 11.88 4.41
CA ILE A 285 12.42 10.63 4.95
C ILE A 285 13.34 10.12 6.06
N ASN A 286 12.93 10.36 7.30
CA ASN A 286 13.64 9.91 8.48
C ASN A 286 13.14 8.54 8.91
N PHE A 287 13.83 7.48 8.49
CA PHE A 287 13.54 6.12 8.98
C PHE A 287 13.89 6.00 10.46
N VAL A 288 12.95 5.51 11.25
CA VAL A 288 13.17 5.30 12.68
C VAL A 288 14.11 4.12 12.87
N LEU A 289 15.02 4.19 13.85
CA LEU A 289 15.79 3.02 14.26
C LEU A 289 14.85 2.01 14.94
N PHE A 290 14.52 0.93 14.24
CA PHE A 290 13.60 -0.09 14.75
C PHE A 290 14.32 -1.07 15.68
N ASP A 291 13.63 -1.47 16.76
CA ASP A 291 13.93 -2.72 17.43
C ASP A 291 13.54 -3.88 16.48
N PRO A 292 14.47 -4.77 16.08
CA PRO A 292 14.17 -5.90 15.20
C PRO A 292 13.04 -6.80 15.72
N ARG A 293 12.78 -6.80 17.03
CA ARG A 293 11.70 -7.57 17.66
C ARG A 293 10.32 -6.92 17.51
N LYS A 294 10.27 -5.64 17.12
CA LYS A 294 9.06 -4.83 16.96
C LYS A 294 8.75 -4.54 15.49
N THR A 295 9.39 -5.21 14.53
CA THR A 295 9.06 -5.06 13.11
C THR A 295 8.66 -6.40 12.50
N VAL A 296 7.82 -6.37 11.46
CA VAL A 296 7.47 -7.55 10.66
C VAL A 296 8.75 -8.17 10.07
N ARG A 297 9.63 -7.30 9.56
CA ARG A 297 10.93 -7.61 8.97
C ARG A 297 11.76 -6.34 8.81
N LEU A 298 13.04 -6.50 8.51
CA LEU A 298 13.87 -5.39 8.07
C LEU A 298 13.53 -5.01 6.63
N LEU A 299 13.58 -3.71 6.34
CA LEU A 299 13.43 -3.19 4.98
C LEU A 299 14.69 -3.52 4.17
N GLU A 300 14.48 -3.96 2.95
CA GLU A 300 15.53 -4.22 1.97
C GLU A 300 15.87 -2.96 1.19
N GLN A 301 17.09 -2.89 0.62
CA GLN A 301 17.53 -1.74 -0.17
C GLN A 301 16.54 -1.36 -1.28
N ALA A 302 15.93 -2.35 -1.94
CA ALA A 302 14.93 -2.13 -2.98
C ALA A 302 13.65 -1.47 -2.44
N GLU A 303 13.25 -1.76 -1.20
CA GLU A 303 12.08 -1.14 -0.57
C GLU A 303 12.33 0.30 -0.17
N TYR A 304 13.53 0.62 0.31
CA TYR A 304 13.89 2.01 0.56
C TYR A 304 13.75 2.83 -0.73
N GLN A 305 14.20 2.29 -1.87
CA GLN A 305 14.05 2.95 -3.17
C GLN A 305 12.59 3.01 -3.64
N ALA A 306 11.83 1.93 -3.53
CA ALA A 306 10.41 1.92 -3.88
C ALA A 306 9.61 2.91 -3.03
N THR A 307 9.98 3.08 -1.76
CA THR A 307 9.39 4.07 -0.84
C THR A 307 9.69 5.48 -1.30
N ARG A 308 10.95 5.78 -1.65
CA ARG A 308 11.35 7.08 -2.21
C ARG A 308 10.55 7.41 -3.47
N VAL A 309 10.47 6.49 -4.42
CA VAL A 309 9.73 6.70 -5.70
C VAL A 309 8.23 6.88 -5.46
N SER A 310 7.62 6.05 -4.62
CA SER A 310 6.19 6.12 -4.32
C SER A 310 5.82 7.39 -3.56
N LEU A 311 6.69 7.85 -2.65
CA LEU A 311 6.54 9.14 -1.97
C LEU A 311 6.64 10.30 -2.95
N ALA A 312 7.65 10.29 -3.84
CA ALA A 312 7.79 11.29 -4.90
C ALA A 312 6.49 11.39 -5.72
N SER A 313 6.00 10.24 -6.20
CA SER A 313 4.79 10.15 -7.01
C SER A 313 3.54 10.59 -6.26
N THR A 314 3.42 10.24 -4.97
CA THR A 314 2.29 10.66 -4.13
C THR A 314 2.26 12.17 -3.92
N ILE A 315 3.42 12.77 -3.65
CA ILE A 315 3.57 14.21 -3.47
C ILE A 315 3.34 14.96 -4.79
N SER A 316 3.94 14.47 -5.88
CA SER A 316 3.76 14.93 -7.27
C SER A 316 2.28 15.00 -7.65
N ARG A 317 1.53 13.92 -7.45
CA ARG A 317 0.08 13.86 -7.70
C ARG A 317 -0.73 14.82 -6.82
N LYS A 318 -0.38 14.94 -5.54
CA LYS A 318 -1.12 15.77 -4.59
C LYS A 318 -0.90 17.27 -4.80
N LEU A 319 0.32 17.66 -5.21
CA LEU A 319 0.67 19.05 -5.51
C LEU A 319 0.40 19.44 -6.96
N ASN A 320 0.16 18.46 -7.83
CA ASN A 320 0.06 18.65 -9.27
C ASN A 320 1.31 19.34 -9.87
N VAL A 321 2.49 18.83 -9.48
CA VAL A 321 3.80 19.29 -9.96
C VAL A 321 4.55 18.13 -10.58
N ASP A 322 5.53 18.42 -11.45
CA ASP A 322 6.38 17.34 -11.98
C ASP A 322 7.44 16.89 -10.97
N ASP A 323 8.00 15.71 -11.19
CA ASP A 323 9.01 15.11 -10.30
C ASP A 323 10.31 15.93 -10.21
N LYS A 324 10.55 16.90 -11.10
CA LYS A 324 11.73 17.78 -11.05
C LYS A 324 11.59 18.86 -9.99
N HIS A 325 10.37 19.20 -9.56
CA HIS A 325 10.10 20.15 -8.49
C HIS A 325 10.21 19.51 -7.09
N ILE A 326 10.45 18.20 -7.02
CA ILE A 326 10.52 17.43 -5.78
C ILE A 326 11.94 16.92 -5.57
N PHE A 327 12.54 17.29 -4.44
CA PHE A 327 13.87 16.85 -4.04
C PHE A 327 13.76 15.91 -2.84
N ILE A 328 14.10 14.63 -3.03
CA ILE A 328 14.04 13.62 -1.95
C ILE A 328 15.43 13.40 -1.35
N THR A 329 15.51 13.62 -0.04
CA THR A 329 16.68 13.37 0.81
C THR A 329 16.35 12.35 1.89
N ASP A 330 17.36 11.59 2.29
CA ASP A 330 17.33 10.51 3.28
C ASP A 330 18.24 10.79 4.48
#